data_AF-A0A967U4S2-F1
#
_entry.id   AF-A0A967U4S2-F1
#
_cell.length_a   1.000
_cell.length_b   1.000
_cell.length_c   1.000
_cell.angle_alpha   90.00
_cell.angle_beta   90.00
_cell.angle_gamma   90.00
#
_symmetry.space_group_name_H-M   'P 1'
#
loop_
_entity.id
_entity.type
_entity.pdbx_description
1 polymer ?
#
loop_
_entity_poly.entity_id
_entity_poly.type
_entity_poly.pdbx_seq_one_letter_code
_entity_poly.pdbx_strand_id
1 'polypeptide(L)'
;SGGKITKLENELTSLEELYSDNQMIINCTGLGSHKLCNDNDMFPIRGQLVRTSNPGVDKIYNDEDGPLAITYIVPRSEDCVLGGTAQEN
;
A
#
# COMPACT_ATOMS: atom_id res chain seq x y z
N SER A 1 -14.82 16.87 15.04
CA SER A 1 -14.37 15.83 15.98
C SER A 1 -13.04 15.29 15.47
N GLY A 2 -12.00 15.30 16.28
CA GLY A 2 -10.68 14.76 15.90
C GLY A 2 -10.40 13.44 16.65
N GLY A 3 -9.56 12.60 16.08
CA GLY A 3 -8.97 11.45 16.77
C GLY A 3 -7.67 11.82 17.50
N LYS A 4 -7.17 10.91 18.34
CA LYS A 4 -5.84 10.99 18.93
C LYS A 4 -4.88 10.10 18.14
N ILE A 5 -3.74 10.64 17.73
CA ILE A 5 -2.64 9.85 17.18
C ILE A 5 -1.65 9.57 18.31
N THR A 6 -1.34 8.30 18.51
CA THR A 6 -0.33 7.85 19.48
C THR A 6 0.75 7.11 18.70
N LYS A 7 2.00 7.56 18.82
CA LYS A 7 3.15 6.82 18.32
C LYS A 7 3.62 5.87 19.41
N LEU A 8 3.81 4.60 19.08
CA LEU A 8 4.43 3.62 19.96
C LEU A 8 5.95 3.68 19.81
N GLU A 9 6.68 3.40 20.89
CA GLU A 9 8.15 3.35 20.85
C GLU A 9 8.66 2.10 20.11
N ASN A 10 7.89 1.02 20.15
CA ASN A 10 8.21 -0.26 19.53
C ASN A 10 7.14 -0.67 18.50
N GLU A 11 7.53 -1.53 17.56
CA GLU A 11 6.59 -2.21 16.67
C GLU A 11 5.68 -3.16 17.47
N LEU A 12 4.41 -3.21 17.11
CA LEU A 12 3.47 -4.17 17.69
C LEU A 12 3.79 -5.57 17.19
N THR A 13 3.93 -6.51 18.12
CA THR A 13 4.11 -7.93 17.81
C THR A 13 2.85 -8.75 18.02
N SER A 14 1.88 -8.20 18.76
CA SER A 14 0.60 -8.81 19.08
C SER A 14 -0.48 -7.75 19.30
N LEU A 15 -1.73 -8.06 18.95
CA LEU A 15 -2.86 -7.16 19.21
C LEU A 15 -3.16 -7.05 20.70
N GLU A 16 -2.71 -8.02 21.50
CA GLU A 16 -2.90 -8.06 22.93
C GLU A 16 -2.19 -6.91 23.65
N GLU A 17 -1.12 -6.39 23.06
CA GLU A 17 -0.39 -5.21 23.55
C GLU A 17 -1.25 -3.92 23.53
N LEU A 18 -2.35 -3.92 22.76
CA LEU A 18 -3.30 -2.82 22.67
C LEU A 18 -4.51 -2.99 23.60
N TYR A 19 -4.71 -4.15 24.23
CA TYR A 19 -5.93 -4.40 25.01
C TYR A 19 -5.99 -3.52 26.26
N SER A 20 -7.04 -2.70 26.31
CA SER A 20 -7.77 -2.39 27.52
C SER A 20 -9.17 -2.97 27.35
N ASP A 21 -9.81 -3.43 28.43
CA ASP A 21 -11.09 -4.14 28.36
C ASP A 21 -12.12 -3.40 27.49
N ASN A 22 -12.65 -4.10 26.47
CA ASN A 22 -13.75 -3.70 25.57
C ASN A 22 -13.46 -2.66 24.47
N GLN A 23 -12.27 -2.63 23.86
CA GLN A 23 -12.02 -1.80 22.67
C GLN A 23 -12.08 -2.59 21.35
N MET A 24 -12.79 -2.04 20.36
CA MET A 24 -12.76 -2.53 18.97
C MET A 24 -11.45 -2.09 18.31
N ILE A 25 -10.74 -3.03 17.71
CA ILE A 25 -9.50 -2.78 16.96
C ILE A 25 -9.79 -2.90 15.47
N ILE A 26 -9.36 -1.89 14.69
CA ILE A 26 -9.36 -1.94 13.22
C ILE A 26 -7.91 -2.13 12.78
N ASN A 27 -7.56 -3.32 12.29
CA ASN A 27 -6.22 -3.62 11.80
C ASN A 27 -6.03 -3.06 10.38
N CYS A 28 -5.13 -2.08 10.21
CA CYS A 28 -4.77 -1.45 8.93
C CYS A 28 -3.29 -1.68 8.56
N THR A 29 -2.69 -2.80 8.97
CA THR A 29 -1.23 -3.03 8.85
C THR A 29 -0.75 -3.54 7.47
N GLY A 30 -1.66 -3.80 6.53
CA GLY A 30 -1.30 -4.30 5.19
C GLY A 30 -0.47 -5.60 5.27
N LEU A 31 0.70 -5.62 4.62
CA LEU A 31 1.63 -6.76 4.68
C LEU A 31 2.06 -7.15 6.11
N GLY A 32 1.98 -6.22 7.08
CA GLY A 32 2.25 -6.51 8.48
C GLY A 32 1.28 -7.53 9.10
N SER A 33 0.07 -7.65 8.55
CA SER A 33 -0.96 -8.61 9.02
C SER A 33 -0.47 -10.05 8.95
N HIS A 34 0.41 -10.37 7.99
CA HIS A 34 1.03 -11.68 7.88
C HIS A 34 1.70 -12.11 9.19
N LYS A 35 2.42 -11.19 9.84
CA LYS A 35 3.09 -11.45 11.12
C LYS A 35 2.17 -11.20 12.32
N LEU A 36 1.46 -10.07 12.32
CA LEU A 36 0.69 -9.61 13.49
C LEU A 36 -0.55 -10.48 13.76
N CYS A 37 -1.15 -11.06 12.72
CA CYS A 37 -2.39 -11.83 12.80
C CYS A 37 -2.24 -13.27 12.28
N ASN A 38 -1.02 -13.71 11.96
CA ASN A 38 -0.74 -15.02 11.33
C ASN A 38 -1.54 -15.25 10.03
N ASP A 39 -1.71 -14.19 9.25
CA ASP A 39 -2.45 -14.22 7.99
C ASP A 39 -1.57 -14.78 6.86
N ASN A 40 -1.62 -16.10 6.66
CA ASN A 40 -0.80 -16.79 5.65
C ASN A 40 -1.26 -16.55 4.21
N ASP A 41 -2.45 -16.00 4.00
CA ASP A 41 -2.97 -15.64 2.67
C ASP A 41 -2.48 -14.24 2.25
N MET A 42 -1.83 -13.49 3.16
CA MET A 42 -1.22 -12.19 2.90
C MET A 42 0.19 -12.34 2.32
N PHE A 43 0.39 -11.92 1.07
CA PHE A 43 1.68 -11.95 0.39
C PHE A 43 1.93 -10.66 -0.45
N PRO A 44 3.19 -10.27 -0.69
CA PRO A 44 3.51 -9.09 -1.46
C PRO A 44 3.45 -9.33 -2.98
N ILE A 45 2.93 -8.34 -3.70
CA ILE A 45 3.17 -8.16 -5.15
C ILE A 45 4.13 -6.99 -5.33
N ARG A 46 5.32 -7.25 -5.88
CA ARG A 46 6.34 -6.22 -6.08
C ARG A 46 6.02 -5.38 -7.32
N GLY A 47 5.89 -4.06 -7.11
CA GLY A 47 5.76 -3.04 -8.14
C GLY A 47 6.99 -2.14 -8.23
N GLN A 48 7.61 -2.03 -9.40
CA GLN A 48 8.65 -1.05 -9.71
C GLN A 48 8.06 0.04 -10.59
N LEU A 49 8.37 1.30 -10.26
CA LEU A 49 7.82 2.47 -10.94
C LEU A 49 8.91 3.48 -11.27
N VAL A 50 8.61 4.36 -12.22
CA VAL A 50 9.37 5.57 -12.53
C VAL A 50 8.52 6.79 -12.17
N ARG A 51 9.13 7.77 -11.52
CA ARG A 51 8.51 9.07 -11.23
C ARG A 51 9.15 10.13 -12.12
N THR A 52 8.32 10.92 -12.79
CA THR A 52 8.76 11.97 -13.73
C THR A 52 7.93 13.23 -13.53
N SER A 53 8.43 14.39 -13.99
CA SER A 53 7.59 15.59 -14.11
C SER A 53 6.36 15.30 -14.97
N ASN A 54 5.24 15.97 -14.67
CA ASN A 54 4.02 15.84 -15.46
C ASN A 54 4.09 16.80 -16.67
N PRO A 55 4.14 16.30 -17.93
CA PRO A 55 4.21 17.14 -19.12
C PRO A 55 2.85 17.71 -19.56
N GLY A 56 1.81 17.59 -18.73
CA GLY A 56 0.43 17.98 -19.07
C GLY A 56 -0.53 16.80 -19.25
N VAL A 57 -0.18 15.63 -18.72
CA VAL A 57 -1.06 14.46 -18.62
C VAL A 57 -2.12 14.73 -17.56
N ASP A 58 -3.39 14.63 -17.94
CA ASP A 58 -4.56 14.94 -17.10
C ASP A 58 -5.48 13.74 -16.88
N LYS A 59 -5.15 12.59 -17.49
CA LYS A 59 -5.90 11.34 -17.41
C LYS A 59 -4.99 10.19 -17.03
N ILE A 60 -5.60 9.19 -16.39
CA ILE A 60 -4.94 7.92 -16.14
C ILE A 60 -4.99 7.10 -17.44
N TYR A 61 -3.85 6.50 -17.79
CA TYR A 61 -3.74 5.50 -18.86
C TYR A 61 -3.34 4.18 -18.22
N ASN A 62 -4.05 3.10 -18.52
CA ASN A 62 -3.70 1.75 -18.09
C ASN A 62 -3.88 0.81 -19.28
N ASP A 63 -2.90 -0.07 -19.47
CA ASP A 63 -2.95 -1.18 -20.42
C ASP A 63 -2.53 -2.45 -19.68
N GLU A 64 -3.48 -3.35 -19.46
CA GLU A 64 -3.27 -4.63 -18.76
C GLU A 64 -3.05 -5.79 -19.74
N ASP A 65 -3.43 -5.63 -21.00
CA ASP A 65 -3.42 -6.68 -22.04
C ASP A 65 -2.28 -6.49 -23.06
N GLY A 66 -1.47 -5.45 -22.89
CA GLY A 66 -0.38 -5.10 -23.78
C GLY A 66 0.70 -6.19 -23.89
N PRO A 67 1.36 -6.34 -25.05
CA PRO A 67 2.31 -7.42 -25.33
C PRO A 67 3.61 -7.34 -24.50
N LEU A 68 3.83 -6.25 -23.77
CA LEU A 68 5.07 -5.95 -23.03
C LEU A 68 4.89 -5.98 -21.50
N ALA A 69 3.77 -6.51 -21.01
CA ALA A 69 3.27 -6.48 -19.62
C ALA A 69 2.49 -5.21 -19.24
N ILE A 70 1.87 -5.27 -18.06
CA ILE A 70 1.02 -4.19 -17.50
C ILE A 70 1.78 -2.87 -17.52
N THR A 71 1.17 -1.86 -18.12
CA THR A 71 1.72 -0.51 -18.25
C THR A 71 0.70 0.51 -17.78
N TYR A 72 1.12 1.50 -17.00
CA TYR A 72 0.23 2.58 -16.59
C TYR A 72 0.94 3.92 -16.46
N ILE A 73 0.17 4.99 -16.68
CA ILE A 73 0.55 6.39 -16.46
C ILE A 73 -0.50 7.01 -15.56
N VAL A 74 -0.10 7.39 -14.34
CA VAL A 74 -0.99 8.02 -13.36
C VAL A 74 -0.49 9.45 -13.11
N PRO A 75 -1.18 10.49 -13.62
CA PRO A 75 -0.89 11.87 -13.22
C PRO A 75 -1.33 12.11 -11.78
N ARG A 76 -0.49 12.81 -11.03
CA ARG A 76 -0.73 13.31 -9.68
C ARG A 76 -0.67 14.84 -9.71
N SER A 77 -0.91 15.48 -8.55
CA SER A 77 -0.95 16.95 -8.47
C SER A 77 0.33 17.62 -9.00
N GLU A 78 1.50 17.02 -8.79
CA GLU A 78 2.80 17.64 -9.14
C GLU A 78 3.62 16.85 -10.17
N ASP A 79 3.28 15.59 -10.47
CA ASP A 79 4.13 14.69 -11.24
C ASP A 79 3.33 13.54 -11.86
N CYS A 80 4.03 12.65 -12.56
CA CYS A 80 3.47 11.41 -13.08
C CYS A 80 4.22 10.20 -12.52
N VAL A 81 3.47 9.13 -12.28
CA VAL A 81 3.99 7.78 -12.02
C VAL A 81 3.81 6.95 -13.28
N LEU A 82 4.90 6.35 -13.75
CA LEU A 82 4.92 5.38 -14.85
C LEU A 82 5.18 3.99 -14.28
N GLY A 83 4.31 3.05 -14.62
CA GLY A 83 4.49 1.63 -14.38
C GLY A 83 4.39 0.83 -15.68
N GLY A 84 4.45 -0.50 -15.64
CA GLY A 84 4.20 -1.32 -14.46
C GLY A 84 5.06 -2.57 -14.37
N THR A 85 4.91 -3.23 -13.22
CA THR A 85 5.37 -4.58 -12.94
C THR A 85 4.41 -5.18 -11.91
N ALA A 86 4.12 -6.46 -12.01
CA ALA A 86 3.43 -7.23 -10.98
C ALA A 86 4.19 -8.54 -10.78
N GLN A 87 5.10 -8.55 -9.81
CA GLN A 87 5.96 -9.71 -9.55
C GLN A 87 5.55 -10.36 -8.22
N GLU A 88 5.10 -11.61 -8.29
CA GLU A 88 4.99 -12.50 -7.14
C GLU A 88 6.39 -12.96 -6.67
N ASN A 89 6.54 -13.18 -5.35
CA ASN A 89 7.77 -13.67 -4.74
C ASN A 89 7.89 -15.19 -4.78
#